data_AF-A0A6L8I0P4-F1
#
_entry.id   AF-A0A6L8I0P4-F1
#
_cell.length_a   1.000
_cell.length_b   1.000
_cell.length_c   1.000
_cell.angle_alpha   90.00
_cell.angle_beta   90.00
_cell.angle_gamma   90.00
#
_symmetry.space_group_name_H-M   'P 1'
#
loop_
_entity.id
_entity.type
_entity.pdbx_description
1 polymer ?
#
loop_
_entity_poly.entity_id
_entity_poly.type
_entity_poly.pdbx_seq_one_letter_code
_entity_poly.pdbx_strand_id
1 'polypeptide(L)'
;MPGALKQLVSVYLLLVGLAVAVQFIIFPFYEDHDSDLAVWKVLDWFMAIGLLLAVSGAYLRKRAFDASTGDDVPWRQYVEVNGLFYGLVALTLAFFPAWFWVEWGTYPERASWVIWHMVDTAMPILFVVHGLRSWREANA
;
A
#
# COMPACT_ATOMS: atom_id res chain seq x y z
N MET A 1 6.09 16.57 -7.25
CA MET A 1 5.41 15.85 -8.35
C MET A 1 4.42 16.81 -8.98
N PRO A 2 4.31 16.91 -10.32
CA PRO A 2 3.29 17.73 -10.97
C PRO A 2 1.88 17.34 -10.51
N GLY A 3 0.95 18.31 -10.42
CA GLY A 3 -0.41 18.09 -9.90
C GLY A 3 -1.17 16.98 -10.64
N ALA A 4 -1.14 16.97 -11.97
CA ALA A 4 -1.79 15.96 -12.79
C ALA A 4 -1.26 14.53 -12.53
N LEU A 5 0.06 14.37 -12.39
CA LEU A 5 0.66 13.08 -12.07
C LEU A 5 0.23 12.61 -10.66
N LYS A 6 0.12 13.54 -9.72
CA LYS A 6 -0.37 13.27 -8.36
C LYS A 6 -1.82 12.80 -8.35
N GLN A 7 -2.69 13.40 -9.15
CA GLN A 7 -4.06 12.94 -9.34
C GLN A 7 -4.10 11.52 -9.92
N LEU A 8 -3.32 11.24 -10.98
CA LEU A 8 -3.29 9.93 -11.61
C LEU A 8 -2.83 8.83 -10.63
N VAL A 9 -1.74 9.06 -9.91
CA VAL A 9 -1.27 8.13 -8.87
C VAL A 9 -2.32 7.96 -7.78
N SER A 10 -3.00 9.03 -7.37
CA SER A 10 -4.04 8.96 -6.34
C SER A 10 -5.21 8.08 -6.76
N VAL A 11 -5.73 8.28 -7.97
CA VAL A 11 -6.83 7.47 -8.51
C VAL A 11 -6.40 6.02 -8.63
N TYR A 12 -5.20 5.77 -9.15
CA TYR A 12 -4.65 4.42 -9.26
C TYR A 12 -4.62 3.70 -7.91
N LEU A 13 -4.05 4.33 -6.88
CA LEU A 13 -3.98 3.75 -5.54
C LEU A 13 -5.37 3.48 -4.95
N LEU A 14 -6.32 4.41 -5.14
CA LEU A 14 -7.70 4.22 -4.67
C LEU A 14 -8.37 3.03 -5.34
N LEU A 15 -8.21 2.88 -6.66
CA LEU A 15 -8.79 1.77 -7.41
C LEU A 15 -8.18 0.43 -7.01
N VAL A 16 -6.85 0.35 -6.91
CA VAL A 16 -6.18 -0.89 -6.50
C VAL A 16 -6.53 -1.24 -5.05
N GLY A 17 -6.49 -0.26 -4.13
CA GLY A 17 -6.84 -0.49 -2.73
C GLY A 17 -8.29 -0.96 -2.57
N LEU A 18 -9.23 -0.39 -3.33
CA LEU A 18 -10.62 -0.84 -3.33
C LEU A 18 -10.77 -2.23 -3.95
N ALA A 19 -10.09 -2.53 -5.04
CA ALA A 19 -10.13 -3.84 -5.67
C ALA A 19 -9.63 -4.94 -4.74
N VAL A 20 -8.51 -4.71 -4.04
CA VAL A 20 -7.99 -5.63 -3.03
C VAL A 20 -8.96 -5.79 -1.86
N ALA A 21 -9.56 -4.69 -1.36
CA ALA A 21 -10.57 -4.79 -0.30
C ALA A 21 -11.80 -5.60 -0.72
N VAL A 22 -12.28 -5.40 -1.96
CA VAL A 22 -13.42 -6.17 -2.50
C VAL A 22 -13.05 -7.65 -2.62
N GLN A 23 -11.89 -7.98 -3.19
CA GLN A 23 -11.46 -9.37 -3.34
C GLN A 23 -11.22 -10.05 -1.99
N PHE A 24 -10.57 -9.37 -1.04
CA PHE A 24 -10.23 -9.96 0.25
C PHE A 24 -11.42 -10.07 1.20
N ILE A 25 -12.28 -9.04 1.25
CA ILE A 25 -13.36 -8.96 2.24
C ILE A 25 -14.68 -9.48 1.68
N ILE A 26 -15.03 -9.14 0.44
CA ILE A 26 -16.38 -9.37 -0.09
C ILE A 26 -16.46 -10.72 -0.79
N PHE A 27 -15.44 -11.09 -1.56
CA PHE A 27 -15.43 -12.30 -2.39
C PHE A 27 -15.67 -13.62 -1.62
N PRO A 28 -15.13 -13.83 -0.39
CA PRO A 28 -15.39 -15.05 0.38
C PRO A 28 -16.87 -15.31 0.70
N PHE A 29 -17.75 -14.34 0.48
CA PHE A 29 -19.19 -14.46 0.75
C PHE A 29 -20.03 -14.82 -0.50
N TYR A 30 -19.46 -14.88 -1.71
CA TYR A 30 -20.25 -14.99 -2.95
C TYR A 30 -19.77 -16.00 -4.03
N GLU A 31 -18.53 -16.52 -3.99
CA GLU A 31 -18.05 -17.51 -5.00
C GLU A 31 -17.48 -18.81 -4.40
N ASP A 32 -17.66 -19.92 -5.12
CA ASP A 32 -17.01 -21.22 -4.85
C ASP A 32 -15.52 -21.15 -5.25
N HIS A 33 -14.64 -21.57 -4.35
CA HIS A 33 -13.20 -21.28 -4.24
C HIS A 33 -12.24 -21.54 -5.44
N ASP A 34 -12.70 -21.98 -6.61
CA ASP A 34 -11.82 -22.43 -7.72
C ASP A 34 -11.40 -21.33 -8.71
N SER A 35 -12.11 -20.20 -8.80
CA SER A 35 -11.81 -19.08 -9.71
C SER A 35 -10.77 -18.07 -9.15
N ASP A 36 -10.52 -18.14 -7.84
CA ASP A 36 -9.90 -17.07 -7.05
C ASP A 36 -8.43 -16.82 -7.42
N LEU A 37 -7.69 -17.89 -7.75
CA LEU A 37 -6.25 -17.83 -8.03
C LEU A 37 -5.88 -17.00 -9.28
N ALA A 38 -6.79 -16.84 -10.24
CA ALA A 38 -6.51 -16.07 -11.45
C ALA A 38 -6.58 -14.56 -11.19
N VAL A 39 -7.51 -14.12 -10.34
CA VAL A 39 -7.72 -12.71 -10.00
C VAL A 39 -6.57 -12.19 -9.15
N TRP A 40 -6.14 -12.95 -8.14
CA TRP A 40 -5.00 -12.60 -7.29
C TRP A 40 -3.71 -12.40 -8.10
N LYS A 41 -3.42 -13.28 -9.05
CA LYS A 41 -2.23 -13.13 -9.93
C LYS A 41 -2.22 -11.81 -10.68
N VAL A 42 -3.38 -11.34 -11.14
CA VAL A 42 -3.49 -10.05 -11.83
C VAL A 42 -3.38 -8.91 -10.83
N LEU A 43 -4.10 -8.99 -9.71
CA LEU A 43 -4.07 -7.98 -8.65
C LEU A 43 -2.67 -7.77 -8.09
N ASP A 44 -1.88 -8.83 -7.91
CA ASP A 44 -0.51 -8.72 -7.39
C ASP A 44 0.36 -7.79 -8.24
N TRP A 45 0.24 -7.84 -9.58
CA TRP A 45 0.96 -6.91 -10.46
C TRP A 45 0.55 -5.46 -10.22
N PHE A 46 -0.75 -5.20 -10.05
CA PHE A 46 -1.26 -3.86 -9.73
C PHE A 46 -0.85 -3.41 -8.33
N MET A 47 -0.88 -4.32 -7.35
CA MET A 47 -0.43 -4.09 -5.98
C MET A 47 1.06 -3.73 -5.95
N ALA A 48 1.90 -4.44 -6.70
CA ALA A 48 3.33 -4.19 -6.81
C ALA A 48 3.62 -2.78 -7.35
N ILE A 49 2.99 -2.41 -8.47
CA ILE A 49 3.13 -1.06 -9.05
C ILE A 49 2.61 -0.01 -8.07
N GLY A 50 1.48 -0.27 -7.41
CA GLY A 50 0.91 0.61 -6.41
C GLY A 50 1.84 0.86 -5.23
N LEU A 51 2.49 -0.19 -4.71
CA LEU A 51 3.46 -0.10 -3.62
C LEU A 51 4.64 0.77 -4.02
N LEU A 52 5.21 0.57 -5.21
CA LEU A 52 6.32 1.37 -5.70
C LEU A 52 5.94 2.85 -5.84
N LEU A 53 4.76 3.14 -6.38
CA LEU A 53 4.23 4.51 -6.49
C LEU A 53 3.99 5.13 -5.11
N ALA A 54 3.37 4.39 -4.19
CA ALA A 54 3.04 4.85 -2.85
C ALA A 54 4.29 5.12 -2.00
N VAL A 55 5.27 4.20 -2.00
CA VAL A 55 6.55 4.39 -1.31
C VAL A 55 7.30 5.57 -1.89
N SER A 56 7.36 5.71 -3.22
CA SER A 56 8.02 6.84 -3.88
C SER A 56 7.35 8.17 -3.49
N GLY A 57 6.02 8.22 -3.52
CA GLY A 57 5.26 9.40 -3.11
C GLY A 57 5.44 9.76 -1.64
N ALA A 58 5.37 8.76 -0.75
CA ALA A 58 5.59 8.93 0.68
C ALA A 58 7.05 9.33 1.00
N TYR A 59 8.03 8.81 0.27
CA TYR A 59 9.44 9.17 0.40
C TYR A 59 9.67 10.64 0.04
N LEU A 60 9.14 11.10 -1.10
CA LEU A 60 9.26 12.50 -1.51
C LEU A 60 8.64 13.44 -0.46
N ARG A 61 7.52 13.03 0.14
CA ARG A 61 6.88 13.76 1.24
C ARG A 61 7.75 13.78 2.48
N LYS A 62 8.26 12.62 2.91
CA LYS A 62 9.13 12.52 4.08
C LYS A 62 10.36 13.39 3.90
N ARG A 63 11.00 13.33 2.74
CA ARG A 63 12.17 14.14 2.41
C ARG A 63 11.86 15.65 2.47
N ALA A 64 10.72 16.08 1.95
CA ALA A 64 10.29 17.48 2.03
C ALA A 64 10.00 17.90 3.48
N PHE A 65 9.36 17.04 4.25
CA PHE A 65 9.12 17.25 5.68
C PHE A 65 10.43 17.39 6.44
N ASP A 66 11.35 16.43 6.31
CA ASP A 66 12.66 16.43 6.97
C ASP A 66 13.45 17.71 6.65
N ALA A 67 13.42 18.17 5.39
CA ALA A 67 14.09 19.40 4.95
C ALA A 67 13.45 20.69 5.49
N SER A 68 12.19 20.65 5.90
CA SER A 68 11.44 21.79 6.46
C SER A 68 11.45 21.86 7.98
N THR A 69 12.13 20.92 8.65
CA THR A 69 12.03 20.75 10.11
C THR A 69 12.88 21.80 10.84
N GLY A 70 12.21 22.72 11.54
CA GLY A 70 12.77 23.46 12.69
C GLY A 70 12.24 22.85 14.01
N ASP A 71 12.65 23.38 15.17
CA ASP A 71 12.37 22.79 16.50
C ASP A 71 10.88 22.65 16.87
N ASP A 72 9.95 23.30 16.14
CA ASP A 72 8.51 23.38 16.49
C ASP A 72 7.57 22.58 15.56
N VAL A 73 7.99 21.43 15.03
CA VAL A 73 7.08 20.62 14.20
C VAL A 73 6.04 19.89 15.08
N PRO A 74 4.72 20.01 14.79
CA PRO A 74 3.69 19.33 15.56
C PRO A 74 3.85 17.80 15.53
N TRP A 75 3.80 17.15 16.70
CA TRP A 75 3.95 15.70 16.84
C TRP A 75 3.01 14.90 15.92
N ARG A 76 1.80 15.40 15.68
CA ARG A 76 0.80 14.75 14.82
C ARG A 76 1.30 14.64 13.39
N GLN A 77 1.88 15.71 12.87
CA GLN A 77 2.41 15.75 11.51
C GLN A 77 3.63 14.83 11.37
N TYR A 78 4.47 14.75 12.41
CA TYR A 78 5.58 13.81 12.48
C TYR A 78 5.10 12.35 12.39
N VAL A 79 4.14 11.95 13.23
CA VAL A 79 3.59 10.59 13.25
C VAL A 79 2.91 10.26 11.92
N GLU A 80 2.19 11.21 11.34
CA GLU A 80 1.47 10.99 10.08
C GLU A 80 2.42 10.78 8.89
N VAL A 81 3.49 11.58 8.77
CA VAL A 81 4.46 11.47 7.68
C VAL A 81 5.31 10.21 7.83
N ASN A 82 5.84 9.97 9.02
CA ASN A 82 6.70 8.82 9.28
C ASN A 82 5.90 7.51 9.29
N GLY A 83 4.73 7.49 9.93
CA GLY A 83 3.88 6.31 10.01
C GLY A 83 3.43 5.84 8.62
N LEU A 84 3.01 6.76 7.75
CA LEU A 84 2.63 6.40 6.38
C LEU A 84 3.83 5.91 5.57
N PHE A 85 4.98 6.57 5.67
CA PHE A 85 6.18 6.16 4.95
C PHE A 85 6.69 4.78 5.40
N TYR A 86 6.94 4.60 6.70
CA TYR A 86 7.45 3.35 7.24
C TYR A 86 6.42 2.22 7.13
N GLY A 87 5.12 2.51 7.25
CA GLY A 87 4.06 1.54 6.99
C GLY A 87 4.09 1.02 5.55
N LEU A 88 4.22 1.91 4.56
CA LEU A 88 4.35 1.53 3.15
C LEU A 88 5.65 0.77 2.86
N VAL A 89 6.77 1.17 3.46
CA VAL A 89 8.05 0.44 3.35
C VAL A 89 7.93 -0.96 3.94
N ALA A 90 7.39 -1.11 5.16
CA ALA A 90 7.19 -2.40 5.80
C ALA A 90 6.29 -3.30 4.96
N LEU A 91 5.17 -2.75 4.45
CA LEU A 91 4.27 -3.47 3.57
C LEU A 91 4.94 -3.92 2.26
N THR A 92 5.82 -3.07 1.70
CA THR A 92 6.59 -3.39 0.48
C THR A 92 7.57 -4.54 0.75
N LEU A 93 8.27 -4.49 1.88
CA LEU A 93 9.20 -5.54 2.32
C LEU A 93 8.49 -6.84 2.68
N ALA A 94 7.23 -6.79 3.09
CA ALA A 94 6.40 -7.97 3.31
C ALA A 94 5.89 -8.56 1.97
N PHE A 95 5.38 -7.71 1.08
CA PHE A 95 4.75 -8.11 -0.18
C PHE A 95 5.73 -8.77 -1.16
N PHE A 96 6.83 -8.10 -1.51
CA PHE A 96 7.70 -8.59 -2.61
C PHE A 96 8.31 -9.97 -2.34
N PRO A 97 8.85 -10.27 -1.14
CA PRO A 97 9.35 -11.60 -0.84
C PRO A 97 8.23 -12.66 -0.82
N ALA A 98 7.06 -12.33 -0.30
CA ALA A 98 5.91 -13.25 -0.30
C ALA A 98 5.43 -13.55 -1.73
N TRP A 99 5.41 -12.53 -2.59
CA TRP A 99 5.00 -12.65 -3.99
C TRP A 99 5.96 -13.51 -4.83
N PHE A 100 7.27 -13.40 -4.58
CA PHE A 100 8.28 -14.24 -5.24
C PHE A 100 8.53 -15.59 -4.54
N TRP A 101 7.66 -15.99 -3.62
CA TRP A 101 7.75 -17.28 -2.91
C TRP A 101 9.08 -17.49 -2.20
N VAL A 102 9.67 -16.41 -1.68
CA VAL A 102 10.88 -16.51 -0.87
C VAL A 102 10.51 -17.19 0.44
N GLU A 103 11.09 -18.36 0.70
CA GLU A 103 10.82 -19.13 1.90
C GLU A 103 11.47 -18.46 3.12
N TRP A 104 10.64 -18.10 4.11
CA TRP A 104 11.08 -17.52 5.38
C TRP A 104 10.87 -18.50 6.53
N GLY A 105 11.96 -18.85 7.22
CA GLY A 105 11.92 -19.62 8.48
C GLY A 105 11.67 -21.12 8.32
N THR A 106 11.38 -21.79 9.44
CA THR A 106 11.27 -23.25 9.55
C THR A 106 9.91 -23.81 9.10
N TYR A 107 8.88 -22.96 8.94
CA TYR A 107 7.53 -23.32 8.49
C TYR A 107 7.06 -22.34 7.39
N PRO A 108 7.60 -22.46 6.17
CA PRO A 108 7.45 -21.47 5.12
C PRO A 108 5.98 -21.24 4.70
N GLU A 109 5.15 -22.28 4.67
CA GLU A 109 3.74 -22.18 4.28
C GLU A 109 2.90 -21.33 5.25
N ARG A 110 3.05 -21.56 6.57
CA ARG A 110 2.32 -20.80 7.59
C ARG A 110 2.78 -19.34 7.67
N ALA A 111 4.09 -19.11 7.54
CA ALA A 111 4.65 -17.77 7.51
C ALA A 111 4.12 -17.00 6.28
N SER A 112 4.09 -17.63 5.11
CA SER A 112 3.55 -17.05 3.89
C SER A 112 2.08 -16.64 4.05
N TRP A 113 1.23 -17.53 4.57
CA TRP A 113 -0.20 -17.25 4.76
C TRP A 113 -0.47 -16.05 5.67
N VAL A 114 0.25 -15.94 6.79
CA VAL A 114 0.12 -14.80 7.71
C VAL A 114 0.57 -13.49 7.05
N ILE A 115 1.66 -13.52 6.30
CA ILE A 115 2.16 -12.35 5.58
C ILE A 115 1.11 -11.87 4.57
N TRP A 116 0.52 -12.77 3.79
CA TRP A 116 -0.54 -12.42 2.84
C TRP A 116 -1.75 -11.78 3.53
N HIS A 117 -2.22 -12.32 4.66
CA HIS A 117 -3.32 -11.70 5.41
C HIS A 117 -2.97 -10.29 5.91
N MET A 118 -1.74 -10.09 6.38
CA MET A 118 -1.26 -8.76 6.77
C MET A 118 -1.23 -7.80 5.58
N VAL A 119 -0.75 -8.27 4.43
CA VAL A 119 -0.68 -7.51 3.18
C VAL A 119 -2.08 -7.11 2.73
N ASP A 120 -2.98 -8.07 2.59
CA ASP A 120 -4.33 -7.87 2.04
C ASP A 120 -5.20 -7.01 2.96
N THR A 121 -4.92 -7.02 4.27
CA THR A 121 -5.58 -6.13 5.24
C THR A 121 -5.01 -4.71 5.21
N ALA A 122 -3.67 -4.58 5.25
CA ALA A 122 -3.03 -3.29 5.39
C ALA A 122 -3.01 -2.49 4.08
N MET A 123 -2.88 -3.15 2.93
CA MET A 123 -2.71 -2.49 1.64
C MET A 123 -3.91 -1.62 1.26
N PRO A 124 -5.17 -2.08 1.33
CA PRO A 124 -6.32 -1.23 1.05
C PRO A 124 -6.33 0.04 1.88
N ILE A 125 -6.05 -0.09 3.17
CA ILE A 125 -6.05 1.04 4.12
C ILE A 125 -4.97 2.04 3.72
N LEU A 126 -3.72 1.59 3.55
CA LEU A 126 -2.61 2.48 3.24
C LEU A 126 -2.74 3.11 1.85
N PHE A 127 -3.25 2.37 0.86
CA PHE A 127 -3.49 2.90 -0.49
C PHE A 127 -4.61 3.93 -0.52
N VAL A 128 -5.74 3.66 0.15
CA VAL A 128 -6.85 4.61 0.21
C VAL A 128 -6.45 5.87 0.97
N VAL A 129 -5.79 5.73 2.13
CA VAL A 129 -5.30 6.88 2.91
C VAL A 129 -4.30 7.70 2.09
N HIS A 130 -3.30 7.06 1.47
CA HIS A 130 -2.29 7.76 0.69
C HIS A 130 -2.89 8.40 -0.58
N GLY A 131 -3.80 7.70 -1.26
CA GLY A 131 -4.49 8.16 -2.46
C GLY A 131 -5.39 9.37 -2.19
N LEU A 132 -6.28 9.30 -1.18
CA LEU A 132 -7.15 10.42 -0.80
C LEU A 132 -6.34 11.66 -0.41
N ARG A 133 -5.24 11.47 0.32
CA ARG A 133 -4.37 12.58 0.72
C ARG A 133 -3.68 13.21 -0.48
N SER A 134 -3.08 12.39 -1.33
CA SER A 134 -2.38 12.85 -2.52
C SER A 134 -3.34 13.59 -3.46
N TRP A 135 -4.59 13.14 -3.57
CA TRP A 135 -5.63 13.80 -4.33
C TRP A 135 -5.95 15.19 -3.78
N ARG A 136 -6.17 15.32 -2.47
CA ARG A 136 -6.45 16.62 -1.83
C ARG A 136 -5.32 17.62 -2.07
N GLU A 137 -4.09 17.18 -1.93
CA GLU A 137 -2.91 18.03 -2.13
C GLU A 137 -2.64 18.37 -3.60
N ALA A 138 -3.26 17.68 -4.55
CA ALA A 138 -3.15 18.01 -5.97
C ALA A 138 -4.20 19.06 -6.40
N ASN A 139 -5.22 19.30 -5.58
CA ASN A 139 -6.34 20.21 -5.84
C ASN A 139 -6.39 21.40 -4.86
N ALA A 140 -5.37 21.55 -4.01
CA ALA A 140 -5.19 22.69 -3.12
C ALA A 140 -4.18 23.66 -3.73
#